data_AF-A0A6I2WRP5-F1
#
_entry.id   AF-A0A6I2WRP5-F1
#
_cell.length_a   1.000
_cell.length_b   1.000
_cell.length_c   1.000
_cell.angle_alpha   90.00
_cell.angle_beta   90.00
_cell.angle_gamma   90.00
#
_symmetry.space_group_name_H-M   'P 1'
#
loop_
_entity.id
_entity.type
_entity.pdbx_description
1 polymer ?
#
loop_
_entity_poly.entity_id
_entity_poly.type
_entity_poly.pdbx_seq_one_letter_code
_entity_poly.pdbx_strand_id
1 'polypeptide(L)' 'LLNHIVSPTAEIVTVIEGAEAPSSVTASIVEWIHEHRPGAQAEVLRGGQQLYPYLFGVE' A
#
# COMPACT_ATOMS: atom_id res chain seq x y z
N LEU A 1 -11.24 3.86 -1.19
CA LEU A 1 -10.66 3.61 0.16
C LEU A 1 -9.27 4.24 0.29
N LEU A 2 -8.32 3.93 -0.59
CA LEU A 2 -6.93 4.43 -0.50
C LEU A 2 -6.82 5.97 -0.40
N ASN A 3 -7.69 6.73 -1.07
CA ASN A 3 -7.77 8.19 -0.92
C ASN A 3 -8.00 8.70 0.52
N HIS A 4 -8.60 7.89 1.39
CA HIS A 4 -8.82 8.23 2.80
C HIS A 4 -7.71 7.73 3.73
N ILE A 5 -6.88 6.80 3.25
CA ILE A 5 -5.77 6.21 4.03
C ILE A 5 -4.48 6.97 3.73
N VAL A 6 -4.21 7.23 2.46
CA VAL A 6 -2.97 7.87 2.01
C VAL A 6 -3.17 9.38 1.89
N SER A 7 -2.57 10.11 2.82
CA SER A 7 -2.57 11.58 2.82
C SER A 7 -2.00 12.13 1.50
N PRO A 8 -2.49 13.29 1.00
CA PRO A 8 -1.87 13.99 -0.13
C PRO A 8 -0.40 14.41 0.13
N THR A 9 -0.01 14.53 1.40
CA THR A 9 1.34 14.92 1.84
C THR A 9 2.20 13.73 2.25
N ALA A 10 1.73 12.49 2.06
CA ALA A 10 2.50 11.32 2.41
C ALA A 10 3.78 11.27 1.56
N GLU A 11 4.91 11.02 2.23
CA GLU A 11 6.22 10.86 1.62
C GLU A 11 6.53 9.37 1.42
N ILE A 12 6.05 8.50 2.32
CA ILE A 12 6.26 7.05 2.22
C ILE A 12 4.95 6.32 2.52
N VAL A 13 4.64 5.32 1.69
CA VAL A 13 3.53 4.40 1.91
C VAL A 13 4.04 2.97 1.91
N THR A 14 4.02 2.35 3.09
CA THR A 14 4.43 0.96 3.29
C THR A 14 3.22 0.05 3.20
N VAL A 15 3.20 -0.82 2.19
CA VAL A 15 2.16 -1.83 1.95
C VAL A 15 2.67 -3.18 2.45
N ILE A 16 2.07 -3.68 3.52
CA ILE A 16 2.42 -4.99 4.09
C ILE A 16 1.37 -6.00 3.64
N GLU A 17 1.78 -6.99 2.85
CA GLU A 17 0.94 -8.06 2.34
C GLU A 17 0.75 -9.18 3.36
N GLY A 18 -0.51 -9.56 3.56
CA GLY A 18 -0.91 -10.76 4.27
C GLY A 18 -0.62 -12.04 3.49
N ALA A 19 -0.83 -13.19 4.13
CA ALA A 19 -0.48 -14.50 3.58
C ALA A 19 -1.21 -14.83 2.26
N GLU A 20 -2.43 -14.32 2.08
CA GLU A 20 -3.26 -14.56 0.89
C GLU A 20 -3.47 -13.31 0.04
N ALA A 21 -2.62 -12.29 0.20
CA ALA A 21 -2.71 -11.06 -0.58
C ALA A 21 -2.46 -11.34 -2.08
N PRO A 22 -3.40 -11.03 -2.98
CA PRO A 22 -3.20 -11.29 -4.41
C PRO A 22 -2.19 -10.30 -5.01
N SER A 23 -1.15 -10.83 -5.69
CA SER A 23 -0.12 -10.00 -6.31
C SER A 23 -0.66 -8.96 -7.30
N SER A 24 -1.78 -9.26 -7.98
CA SER A 24 -2.44 -8.32 -8.89
C SER A 24 -3.04 -7.12 -8.14
N VAL A 25 -3.61 -7.34 -6.96
CA VAL A 25 -4.16 -6.27 -6.12
C VAL A 25 -3.04 -5.40 -5.58
N THR A 26 -1.91 -5.99 -5.15
CA THR A 26 -0.74 -5.24 -4.72
C THR A 26 -0.18 -4.37 -5.85
N ALA A 27 -0.11 -4.89 -7.08
CA ALA A 27 0.31 -4.10 -8.23
C ALA A 27 -0.62 -2.90 -8.47
N SER A 28 -1.95 -3.11 -8.41
CA SER A 28 -2.92 -2.01 -8.54
C SER A 28 -2.83 -0.98 -7.40
N ILE A 29 -2.50 -1.40 -6.18
CA ILE A 29 -2.27 -0.48 -5.06
C ILE A 29 -1.04 0.40 -5.34
N VAL A 30 0.06 -0.20 -5.78
CA VAL A 30 1.31 0.52 -6.08
C VAL A 30 1.11 1.50 -7.24
N GLU A 31 0.46 1.06 -8.32
CA GLU A 31 0.11 1.91 -9.46
C GLU A 31 -0.74 3.10 -9.03
N TRP A 32 -1.76 2.84 -8.21
CA TRP A 32 -2.62 3.90 -7.68
C TRP A 32 -1.83 4.94 -6.86
N ILE A 33 -0.89 4.49 -6.01
CA ILE A 33 -0.03 5.39 -5.23
C ILE A 33 0.82 6.25 -6.17
N HIS A 34 1.47 5.65 -7.17
CA HIS A 34 2.29 6.40 -8.13
C HIS A 34 1.48 7.45 -8.91
N GLU A 35 0.27 7.11 -9.34
CA GLU A 35 -0.58 8.03 -10.10
C GLU A 35 -1.14 9.17 -9.25
N HIS A 36 -1.62 8.85 -8.04
CA HIS A 36 -2.40 9.78 -7.23
C HIS A 36 -1.58 10.47 -6.14
N ARG A 37 -0.40 9.95 -5.84
CA ARG A 37 0.55 10.45 -4.83
C ARG A 37 1.98 10.40 -5.40
N PRO A 38 2.27 11.14 -6.47
CA PRO A 38 3.56 11.04 -7.17
C PRO A 38 4.78 11.44 -6.33
N GLY A 39 4.57 12.13 -5.21
CA GLY A 39 5.62 12.45 -4.23
C GLY A 39 5.85 11.37 -3.17
N ALA A 40 5.01 10.33 -3.13
CA ALA A 40 5.11 9.25 -2.17
C ALA A 40 5.89 8.06 -2.74
N GLN A 41 6.84 7.54 -1.96
CA GLN A 41 7.51 6.27 -2.25
C GLN A 41 6.64 5.10 -1.77
N ALA A 42 6.35 4.15 -2.67
CA ALA A 42 5.65 2.92 -2.33
C ALA A 42 6.66 1.82 -1.96
N GLU A 43 6.53 1.25 -0.77
CA GLU A 43 7.33 0.10 -0.32
C GLU A 43 6.43 -1.11 -0.08
N VAL A 44 6.82 -2.27 -0.60
CA VAL A 44 6.01 -3.50 -0.46
C VAL A 44 6.77 -4.53 0.36
N LEU A 45 6.16 -4.95 1.47
CA LEU A 45 6.71 -5.94 2.39
C LEU A 45 5.80 -7.17 2.46
N ARG A 46 6.38 -8.37 2.49
CA ARG A 46 5.63 -9.62 2.73
C ARG A 46 5.53 -9.83 4.25
N GLY A 47 4.39 -9.49 4.84
CA GLY A 47 4.16 -9.62 6.28
C GLY A 47 3.57 -10.98 6.71
N GLY A 48 2.82 -11.64 5.83
CA GLY A 48 2.30 -13.00 6.07
C GLY A 48 1.20 -13.06 7.14
N GLN A 49 0.58 -11.94 7.49
CA GLN A 49 -0.54 -11.92 8.42
C GLN A 49 -1.73 -12.71 7.85
N GLN A 50 -2.37 -13.54 8.66
CA GLN A 50 -3.50 -14.38 8.20
C GLN A 50 -4.84 -13.63 8.15
N LEU A 51 -5.07 -12.69 9.06
CA LEU A 51 -6.37 -12.04 9.22
C LEU A 51 -6.51 -10.73 8.43
N TYR A 52 -5.40 -10.13 8.04
CA TYR A 52 -5.38 -8.84 7.35
C TYR A 52 -4.64 -9.00 6.03
N PRO A 53 -5.34 -8.92 4.89
CA PRO A 53 -4.70 -9.00 3.58
C PRO A 53 -3.72 -7.86 3.32
N TYR A 54 -3.97 -6.68 3.91
CA TYR A 54 -3.11 -5.52 3.78
C TYR A 54 -3.07 -4.70 5.06
N LEU A 55 -1.87 -4.25 5.43
CA LEU A 55 -1.65 -3.18 6.40
C LEU A 55 -0.91 -2.04 5.72
N PHE A 56 -1.23 -0.80 6.10
CA PHE A 56 -0.62 0.41 5.53
C PHE A 56 0.07 1.22 6.62
N GLY A 57 1.36 1.47 6.45
CA GLY A 57 2.08 2.57 7.10
C GLY A 57 2.03 3.78 6.18
N VAL A 58 1.71 4.95 6.72
CA VAL A 58 1.68 6.22 5.97
C VAL A 58 2.43 7.25 6.79
N GLU A 59 3.51 7.76 6.22
CA GLU A 59 4.38 8.80 6.79
C GLU A 59 4.35 10.03 5.90
#